data_AF-A0A9R0U0Q1-F1
#
_entry.id   AF-A0A9R0U0Q1-F1
#
_cell.length_a   1.000
_cell.length_b   1.000
_cell.length_c   1.000
_cell.angle_alpha   90.00
_cell.angle_beta   90.00
_cell.angle_gamma   90.00
#
_symmetry.space_group_name_H-M   'P 1'
#
loop_
_entity.id
_entity.type
_entity.pdbx_description
1 polymer ?
#
loop_
_entity_poly.entity_id
_entity_poly.type
_entity_poly.pdbx_seq_one_letter_code
_entity_poly.pdbx_strand_id
1 'polypeptide(L)'
;MLQRVSRSFALVIQQLGPELRNAVCVFYLVLRALDTVEDDTAIPNEVKLPILRDFYRHIYNPDWLFSCGANDYRVLMDNFRQVSTAFLELGEGYQKAIEEITRRMGAGMAKFICTEVETIDDYDEYCHYVAGLVGYGLSRLFHATGTEDLAPDHLSNSMGLFLQKTNIIRDYLEDINEIPRCRMFWPREIWSKYVDKLEDLKYEENSEKAVQCLNDMVTNALIHAQDCLQYMSALKDNSNFRFCAIPQIMAIGTCAICYNNVKVFRGVVKMRRGSLHG
;
A
#
# COMPACT_ATOMS: atom_id res chain seq x y z
N MET A 1 0.38 -18.85 -1.22
CA MET A 1 0.79 -17.65 -1.97
C MET A 1 1.10 -16.46 -1.06
N LEU A 2 0.21 -16.07 -0.14
CA LEU A 2 0.36 -14.91 0.74
C LEU A 2 1.75 -14.75 1.40
N GLN A 3 2.30 -15.80 2.01
CA GLN A 3 3.63 -15.76 2.65
C GLN A 3 4.81 -15.47 1.70
N ARG A 4 4.65 -15.80 0.40
CA ARG A 4 5.66 -15.59 -0.63
C ARG A 4 5.69 -14.13 -1.06
N VAL A 5 4.52 -13.56 -1.36
CA VAL A 5 4.39 -12.16 -1.81
C VAL A 5 4.37 -11.14 -0.66
N SER A 6 4.19 -11.57 0.60
CA SER A 6 4.21 -10.66 1.75
C SER A 6 4.45 -11.39 3.07
N ARG A 7 5.72 -11.59 3.42
CA ARG A 7 6.09 -12.31 4.65
C ARG A 7 5.58 -11.60 5.91
N SER A 8 5.73 -10.28 5.98
CA SER A 8 5.32 -9.50 7.16
C SER A 8 3.80 -9.48 7.31
N PHE A 9 3.08 -9.17 6.23
CA PHE A 9 1.62 -9.08 6.29
C PHE A 9 0.96 -10.45 6.49
N ALA A 10 1.57 -11.53 5.97
CA ALA A 10 1.10 -12.89 6.24
C ALA A 10 1.08 -13.24 7.73
N LEU A 11 2.11 -12.83 8.49
CA LEU A 11 2.16 -13.06 9.94
C LEU A 11 1.09 -12.27 10.69
N VAL A 12 0.75 -11.08 10.21
CA VAL A 12 -0.26 -10.21 10.82
C VAL A 12 -1.67 -10.75 10.49
N ILE A 13 -1.94 -11.14 9.24
CA ILE A 13 -3.20 -11.78 8.82
C ILE A 13 -3.48 -13.05 9.64
N GLN A 14 -2.46 -13.83 9.97
CA GLN A 14 -2.62 -15.06 10.74
C GLN A 14 -3.18 -14.86 12.16
N GLN A 15 -3.14 -13.62 12.69
CA GLN A 15 -3.68 -13.29 14.01
C GLN A 15 -5.20 -13.06 14.02
N LEU A 16 -5.80 -12.89 12.84
CA LEU A 16 -7.25 -12.72 12.69
C LEU A 16 -7.99 -14.04 12.95
N GLY A 17 -9.26 -13.92 13.36
CA GLY A 17 -10.17 -15.06 13.48
C GLY A 17 -10.34 -15.80 12.15
N PRO A 18 -10.67 -17.12 12.15
CA PRO A 18 -10.59 -17.97 10.95
C PRO A 18 -11.37 -17.45 9.73
N GLU A 19 -12.60 -16.96 9.94
CA GLU A 19 -13.45 -16.45 8.86
C GLU A 19 -12.86 -15.18 8.24
N LEU A 20 -12.62 -14.16 9.07
CA LEU A 20 -12.05 -12.88 8.66
C LEU A 20 -10.66 -13.03 8.06
N ARG A 21 -9.84 -13.96 8.58
CA ARG A 21 -8.52 -14.29 8.05
C ARG A 21 -8.59 -14.73 6.59
N ASN A 22 -9.56 -15.56 6.22
CA ASN A 22 -9.71 -16.03 4.85
C ASN A 22 -10.14 -14.87 3.92
N ALA A 23 -11.13 -14.07 4.35
CA ALA A 23 -11.58 -12.91 3.59
C ALA A 23 -10.45 -11.89 3.38
N VAL A 24 -9.69 -11.54 4.43
CA VAL A 24 -8.56 -10.61 4.35
C VAL A 24 -7.40 -11.19 3.54
N CYS A 25 -7.15 -12.50 3.59
CA CYS A 25 -6.15 -13.16 2.76
C CYS A 25 -6.50 -13.01 1.26
N VAL A 26 -7.74 -13.33 0.88
CA VAL A 26 -8.20 -13.17 -0.50
C VAL A 26 -8.16 -11.70 -0.91
N PHE A 27 -8.66 -10.80 -0.07
CA PHE A 27 -8.64 -9.36 -0.32
C PHE A 27 -7.22 -8.87 -0.61
N TYR A 28 -6.25 -9.25 0.22
CA TYR A 28 -4.84 -8.90 0.01
C TYR A 28 -4.30 -9.43 -1.33
N LEU A 29 -4.61 -10.68 -1.68
CA LEU A 29 -4.10 -11.30 -2.91
C LEU A 29 -4.73 -10.68 -4.17
N VAL A 30 -6.01 -10.29 -4.11
CA VAL A 30 -6.67 -9.55 -5.19
C VAL A 30 -5.99 -8.20 -5.41
N LEU A 31 -5.81 -7.42 -4.33
CA LEU A 31 -5.17 -6.12 -4.46
C LEU A 31 -3.69 -6.22 -4.85
N ARG A 32 -2.98 -7.25 -4.38
CA ARG A 32 -1.58 -7.48 -4.80
C ARG A 32 -1.48 -7.87 -6.28
N ALA A 33 -2.45 -8.60 -6.81
CA ALA A 33 -2.50 -8.91 -8.23
C ALA A 33 -2.78 -7.65 -9.07
N LEU A 34 -3.71 -6.79 -8.61
CA LEU A 34 -3.96 -5.49 -9.23
C LEU A 34 -2.69 -4.61 -9.25
N ASP A 35 -2.01 -4.50 -8.10
CA ASP A 35 -0.74 -3.80 -7.92
C ASP A 35 0.36 -4.34 -8.84
N THR A 36 0.41 -5.66 -9.05
CA THR A 36 1.37 -6.29 -9.98
C THR A 36 1.15 -5.86 -11.43
N VAL A 37 -0.09 -5.57 -11.85
CA VAL A 37 -0.37 -5.02 -13.18
C VAL A 37 0.04 -3.54 -13.24
N GLU A 38 -0.21 -2.79 -12.16
CA GLU A 38 0.15 -1.36 -12.05
C GLU A 38 1.68 -1.17 -12.12
N ASP A 39 2.43 -1.92 -11.31
CA ASP A 39 3.87 -1.78 -11.13
C ASP A 39 4.70 -2.31 -12.31
N ASP A 40 4.15 -3.20 -13.15
CA ASP A 40 4.93 -3.80 -14.24
C ASP A 40 5.19 -2.79 -15.36
N THR A 41 6.39 -2.21 -15.34
CA THR A 41 6.87 -1.19 -16.27
C THR A 41 7.13 -1.71 -17.69
N ALA A 42 7.13 -3.03 -17.90
CA ALA A 42 7.26 -3.63 -19.23
C ALA A 42 5.93 -3.64 -20.01
N ILE A 43 4.80 -3.43 -19.33
CA ILE A 43 3.47 -3.38 -19.95
C ILE A 43 3.17 -1.96 -20.46
N PRO A 44 2.85 -1.78 -21.76
CA PRO A 44 2.41 -0.50 -22.28
C PRO A 44 1.13 0.01 -21.59
N ASN A 45 1.02 1.33 -21.39
CA ASN A 45 -0.12 1.94 -20.72
C ASN A 45 -1.45 1.65 -21.43
N GLU A 46 -1.44 1.51 -22.75
CA GLU A 46 -2.62 1.20 -23.56
C GLU A 46 -3.21 -0.17 -23.23
N VAL A 47 -2.38 -1.11 -22.77
CA VAL A 47 -2.79 -2.44 -22.31
C VAL A 47 -3.14 -2.41 -20.82
N LYS A 48 -2.34 -1.71 -20.02
CA LYS A 48 -2.48 -1.64 -18.56
C LYS A 48 -3.77 -0.93 -18.12
N LEU A 49 -4.09 0.23 -18.72
CA LEU A 49 -5.20 1.07 -18.28
C LEU A 49 -6.58 0.39 -18.37
N PRO A 50 -6.95 -0.32 -19.45
CA PRO A 50 -8.20 -1.09 -19.48
C PRO A 50 -8.23 -2.19 -18.42
N ILE A 51 -7.12 -2.91 -18.23
CA ILE A 51 -7.03 -4.00 -17.25
C ILE A 51 -7.26 -3.46 -15.84
N LEU A 52 -6.60 -2.37 -15.45
CA LEU A 52 -6.77 -1.80 -14.11
C LEU A 52 -8.21 -1.36 -13.84
N ARG A 53 -8.85 -0.72 -14.82
CA ARG A 53 -10.25 -0.24 -14.69
C ARG A 53 -11.25 -1.39 -14.57
N ASP A 54 -10.99 -2.50 -15.26
CA ASP A 54 -11.89 -3.64 -15.33
C ASP A 54 -11.44 -4.83 -14.47
N PHE A 55 -10.34 -4.72 -13.72
CA PHE A 55 -9.75 -5.81 -12.93
C PHE A 55 -10.76 -6.43 -11.95
N TYR A 56 -11.61 -5.58 -11.36
CA TYR A 56 -12.69 -5.99 -10.46
C TYR A 56 -13.72 -6.93 -11.11
N ARG A 57 -13.81 -6.97 -12.45
CA ARG A 57 -14.64 -7.96 -13.18
C ARG A 57 -13.90 -9.27 -13.38
N HIS A 58 -12.58 -9.20 -13.54
CA HIS A 58 -11.73 -10.36 -13.76
C HIS A 58 -11.63 -11.27 -12.53
N ILE A 59 -11.79 -10.73 -11.30
CA ILE A 59 -11.85 -11.53 -10.07
C ILE A 59 -13.00 -12.55 -10.06
N TYR A 60 -14.07 -12.32 -10.83
CA TYR A 60 -15.21 -13.22 -10.98
C TYR A 60 -14.98 -14.32 -12.03
N ASN A 61 -13.89 -14.25 -12.80
CA ASN A 61 -13.59 -15.19 -13.87
C ASN A 61 -12.33 -16.01 -13.53
N PRO A 62 -12.49 -17.24 -12.98
CA PRO A 62 -11.36 -18.10 -12.66
C PRO A 62 -10.46 -18.47 -13.86
N ASP A 63 -10.97 -18.34 -15.09
CA ASP A 63 -10.20 -18.64 -16.30
C ASP A 63 -9.47 -17.40 -16.87
N TRP A 64 -9.64 -16.22 -16.24
CA TRP A 64 -8.86 -15.05 -16.61
C TRP A 64 -7.38 -15.24 -16.24
N LEU A 65 -6.51 -15.02 -17.22
CA LEU A 65 -5.07 -15.17 -17.09
C LEU A 65 -4.37 -13.97 -17.74
N PHE A 66 -3.48 -13.36 -16.98
CA PHE A 66 -2.62 -12.29 -17.47
C PHE A 66 -1.26 -12.39 -16.78
N SER A 67 -0.28 -12.97 -17.47
CA SER A 67 1.07 -13.17 -16.92
C SER A 67 1.83 -11.85 -16.91
N CYS A 68 2.13 -11.33 -15.73
CA CYS A 68 2.95 -10.13 -15.55
C CYS A 68 3.69 -10.14 -14.21
N GLY A 69 4.60 -9.19 -14.02
CA GLY A 69 5.45 -9.05 -12.85
C GLY A 69 6.65 -10.00 -12.85
N ALA A 70 7.38 -10.00 -11.74
CA ALA A 70 8.58 -10.81 -11.54
C ALA A 70 8.48 -11.70 -10.29
N ASN A 71 9.30 -12.75 -10.24
CA ASN A 71 9.44 -13.64 -9.07
C ASN A 71 8.09 -14.17 -8.56
N ASP A 72 7.85 -14.07 -7.24
CA ASP A 72 6.62 -14.55 -6.60
C ASP A 72 5.36 -13.79 -7.04
N TYR A 73 5.48 -12.55 -7.53
CA TYR A 73 4.35 -11.78 -8.07
C TYR A 73 3.90 -12.36 -9.41
N ARG A 74 4.84 -12.78 -10.26
CA ARG A 74 4.51 -13.52 -11.49
C ARG A 74 3.82 -14.84 -11.18
N VAL A 75 4.30 -15.57 -10.16
CA VAL A 75 3.65 -16.83 -9.75
C VAL A 75 2.22 -16.57 -9.25
N LEU A 76 1.96 -15.47 -8.55
CA LEU A 76 0.60 -15.07 -8.17
C LEU A 76 -0.27 -14.83 -9.42
N MET A 77 0.21 -14.06 -10.40
CA MET A 77 -0.54 -13.78 -11.63
C MET A 77 -0.80 -15.03 -12.47
N ASP A 78 0.20 -15.89 -12.64
CA ASP A 78 0.10 -17.16 -13.37
C ASP A 78 -0.86 -18.16 -12.67
N ASN A 79 -1.11 -17.98 -11.37
CA ASN A 79 -2.01 -18.83 -10.58
C ASN A 79 -3.25 -18.06 -10.07
N PHE A 80 -3.60 -16.92 -10.69
CA PHE A 80 -4.67 -16.04 -10.21
C PHE A 80 -6.05 -16.74 -10.16
N ARG A 81 -6.24 -17.79 -10.97
CA ARG A 81 -7.38 -18.71 -10.87
C ARG A 81 -7.67 -19.16 -9.44
N GLN A 82 -6.65 -19.51 -8.66
CA GLN A 82 -6.82 -19.99 -7.28
C GLN A 82 -7.37 -18.88 -6.36
N VAL A 83 -6.95 -17.64 -6.59
CA VAL A 83 -7.45 -16.46 -5.85
C VAL A 83 -8.90 -16.19 -6.22
N SER A 84 -9.23 -16.24 -7.51
CA SER A 84 -10.60 -16.05 -8.01
C SER A 84 -11.55 -17.15 -7.51
N THR A 85 -11.13 -18.42 -7.50
CA THR A 85 -11.91 -19.51 -6.91
C THR A 85 -12.16 -19.27 -5.41
N ALA A 86 -11.13 -18.93 -4.65
CA ALA A 86 -11.27 -18.66 -3.21
C ALA A 86 -12.15 -17.43 -2.94
N PHE A 87 -12.12 -16.41 -3.81
CA PHE A 87 -13.00 -15.24 -3.75
C PHE A 87 -14.47 -15.62 -3.94
N LEU A 88 -14.79 -16.48 -4.91
CA LEU A 88 -16.15 -16.95 -5.17
C LEU A 88 -16.72 -17.82 -4.04
N GLU A 89 -15.87 -18.42 -3.22
CA GLU A 89 -16.25 -19.19 -2.03
C GLU A 89 -16.56 -18.30 -0.81
N LEU A 90 -16.21 -17.01 -0.84
CA LEU A 90 -16.53 -16.09 0.25
C LEU A 90 -18.02 -15.75 0.27
N GLY A 91 -18.54 -15.35 1.43
CA GLY A 91 -19.89 -14.81 1.54
C GLY A 91 -20.10 -13.54 0.70
N GLU A 92 -21.32 -13.32 0.22
CA GLU A 92 -21.67 -12.23 -0.70
C GLU A 92 -21.26 -10.84 -0.19
N GLY A 93 -21.35 -10.60 1.12
CA GLY A 93 -20.91 -9.34 1.75
C GLY A 93 -19.40 -9.09 1.59
N TYR A 94 -18.58 -10.13 1.76
CA TYR A 94 -17.13 -10.04 1.53
C TYR A 94 -16.80 -9.81 0.05
N GLN A 95 -17.50 -10.51 -0.85
CA GLN A 95 -17.30 -10.36 -2.28
C GLN A 95 -17.57 -8.92 -2.73
N LYS A 96 -18.71 -8.34 -2.33
CA LYS A 96 -19.08 -6.95 -2.65
C LYS A 96 -18.07 -5.94 -2.12
N ALA A 97 -17.57 -6.14 -0.90
CA ALA A 97 -16.57 -5.25 -0.32
C ALA A 97 -15.25 -5.29 -1.10
N ILE A 98 -14.76 -6.49 -1.42
CA ILE A 98 -13.52 -6.66 -2.19
C ILE A 98 -13.69 -6.11 -3.62
N GLU A 99 -14.81 -6.38 -4.28
CA GLU A 99 -15.12 -5.84 -5.62
C GLU A 99 -15.10 -4.32 -5.62
N GLU A 100 -15.80 -3.69 -4.67
CA GLU A 100 -15.93 -2.23 -4.61
C GLU A 100 -14.57 -1.56 -4.42
N ILE A 101 -13.75 -2.06 -3.48
CA ILE A 101 -12.42 -1.51 -3.24
C ILE A 101 -11.52 -1.74 -4.44
N THR A 102 -11.52 -2.95 -5.03
CA THR A 102 -10.72 -3.26 -6.22
C THR A 102 -11.07 -2.36 -7.39
N ARG A 103 -12.36 -2.10 -7.62
CA ARG A 103 -12.85 -1.19 -8.68
C ARG A 103 -12.36 0.24 -8.47
N ARG A 104 -12.48 0.77 -7.25
CA ARG A 104 -12.07 2.14 -6.92
C ARG A 104 -10.54 2.30 -6.98
N MET A 105 -9.80 1.33 -6.45
CA MET A 105 -8.33 1.32 -6.48
C MET A 105 -7.81 1.23 -7.92
N GLY A 106 -8.36 0.33 -8.75
CA GLY A 106 -7.97 0.20 -10.16
C GLY A 106 -8.27 1.45 -10.98
N ALA A 107 -9.40 2.12 -10.72
CA ALA A 107 -9.70 3.42 -11.34
C ALA A 107 -8.72 4.53 -10.91
N GLY A 108 -8.35 4.57 -9.63
CA GLY A 108 -7.35 5.51 -9.10
C GLY A 108 -5.96 5.28 -9.67
N MET A 109 -5.48 4.04 -9.70
CA MET A 109 -4.21 3.66 -10.32
C MET A 109 -4.18 4.08 -11.81
N ALA A 110 -5.27 3.82 -12.54
CA ALA A 110 -5.39 4.23 -13.94
C ALA A 110 -5.39 5.76 -14.14
N LYS A 111 -5.80 6.56 -13.14
CA LYS A 111 -5.69 8.02 -13.17
C LYS A 111 -4.24 8.48 -12.99
N PHE A 112 -3.52 7.90 -12.03
CA PHE A 112 -2.17 8.34 -11.67
C PHE A 112 -1.05 7.77 -12.54
N ILE A 113 -1.25 6.68 -13.29
CA ILE A 113 -0.26 6.18 -14.27
C ILE A 113 0.12 7.23 -15.34
N CYS A 114 -0.84 8.09 -15.71
CA CYS A 114 -0.67 9.10 -16.74
C CYS A 114 -0.35 10.49 -16.19
N THR A 115 -0.23 10.64 -14.87
CA THR A 115 -0.18 11.94 -14.20
C THR A 115 0.96 11.97 -13.19
N GLU A 116 1.73 13.06 -13.17
CA GLU A 116 2.73 13.27 -12.13
C GLU A 116 2.07 13.74 -10.82
N VAL A 117 2.64 13.36 -9.68
CA VAL A 117 2.17 13.84 -8.36
C VAL A 117 2.76 15.24 -8.14
N GLU A 118 1.95 16.27 -8.34
CA GLU A 118 2.39 17.66 -8.32
C GLU A 118 2.21 18.29 -6.93
N THR A 119 1.02 18.15 -6.36
CA THR A 119 0.64 18.78 -5.09
C THR A 119 0.59 17.78 -3.93
N ILE A 120 0.53 18.29 -2.70
CA ILE A 120 0.25 17.47 -1.51
C ILE A 120 -1.15 16.84 -1.63
N ASP A 121 -2.11 17.53 -2.22
CA ASP A 121 -3.47 16.99 -2.45
C ASP A 121 -3.44 15.82 -3.44
N ASP A 122 -2.65 15.90 -4.53
CA ASP A 122 -2.45 14.78 -5.46
C ASP A 122 -1.81 13.59 -4.75
N TYR A 123 -0.86 13.85 -3.85
CA TYR A 123 -0.17 12.81 -3.07
C TYR A 123 -1.13 12.10 -2.11
N ASP A 124 -1.97 12.87 -1.43
CA ASP A 124 -3.01 12.35 -0.52
C ASP A 124 -4.08 11.58 -1.29
N GLU A 125 -4.48 12.05 -2.46
CA GLU A 125 -5.44 11.37 -3.33
C GLU A 125 -4.86 10.06 -3.88
N TYR A 126 -3.61 10.06 -4.34
CA TYR A 126 -2.93 8.83 -4.76
C TYR A 126 -2.89 7.82 -3.61
N CYS A 127 -2.43 8.24 -2.43
CA CYS A 127 -2.34 7.39 -1.25
C CYS A 127 -3.74 6.91 -0.77
N HIS A 128 -4.78 7.73 -0.95
CA HIS A 128 -6.16 7.32 -0.72
C HIS A 128 -6.52 6.13 -1.60
N TYR A 129 -6.30 6.21 -2.90
CA TYR A 129 -6.66 5.14 -3.82
C TYR A 129 -5.91 3.83 -3.53
N VAL A 130 -4.60 3.89 -3.32
CA VAL A 130 -3.79 2.67 -3.21
C VAL A 130 -3.71 2.07 -1.80
N ALA A 131 -4.04 2.84 -0.76
CA ALA A 131 -3.95 2.38 0.63
C ALA A 131 -5.11 2.83 1.53
N GLY A 132 -5.59 4.06 1.40
CA GLY A 132 -6.76 4.54 2.16
C GLY A 132 -8.00 3.68 1.93
N LEU A 133 -8.24 3.28 0.68
CA LEU A 133 -9.29 2.32 0.30
C LEU A 133 -9.18 0.97 0.99
N VAL A 134 -7.96 0.50 1.23
CA VAL A 134 -7.72 -0.74 1.98
C VAL A 134 -8.17 -0.59 3.43
N GLY A 135 -7.90 0.58 4.03
CA GLY A 135 -8.41 0.94 5.35
C GLY A 135 -9.94 0.88 5.45
N TYR A 136 -10.66 1.50 4.49
CA TYR A 136 -12.13 1.39 4.43
C TYR A 136 -12.62 -0.05 4.30
N GLY A 137 -11.99 -0.81 3.40
CA GLY A 137 -12.31 -2.22 3.18
C GLY A 137 -12.22 -2.99 4.48
N LEU A 138 -11.08 -2.90 5.17
CA LEU A 138 -10.84 -3.59 6.44
C LEU A 138 -11.82 -3.15 7.54
N SER A 139 -12.08 -1.85 7.72
CA SER A 139 -13.05 -1.37 8.71
C SER A 139 -14.46 -1.92 8.45
N ARG A 140 -14.88 -1.99 7.19
CA ARG A 140 -16.17 -2.59 6.81
C ARG A 140 -16.19 -4.10 7.04
N LEU A 141 -15.07 -4.80 6.79
CA LEU A 141 -14.97 -6.23 7.09
C LEU A 141 -15.08 -6.50 8.59
N PHE A 142 -14.40 -5.71 9.44
CA PHE A 142 -14.51 -5.84 10.89
C PHE A 142 -15.94 -5.58 11.36
N HIS A 143 -16.59 -4.53 10.85
CA HIS A 143 -17.98 -4.23 11.16
C HIS A 143 -18.93 -5.36 10.73
N ALA A 144 -18.74 -5.93 9.54
CA ALA A 144 -19.57 -7.01 9.02
C ALA A 144 -19.52 -8.29 9.85
N THR A 145 -18.38 -8.56 10.52
CA THR A 145 -18.26 -9.69 11.47
C THR A 145 -18.94 -9.42 12.82
N GLY A 146 -19.40 -8.18 13.08
CA GLY A 146 -19.96 -7.77 14.37
C GLY A 146 -18.93 -7.62 15.48
N THR A 147 -17.63 -7.66 15.15
CA THR A 147 -16.55 -7.53 16.14
C THR A 147 -16.23 -6.07 16.48
N GLU A 148 -16.54 -5.14 15.58
CA GLU A 148 -16.22 -3.72 15.73
C GLU A 148 -17.40 -2.81 15.34
N ASP A 149 -17.40 -1.60 15.89
CA ASP A 149 -18.22 -0.50 15.36
C ASP A 149 -17.58 0.00 14.06
N LEU A 150 -18.38 0.54 13.14
CA LEU A 150 -17.84 1.11 11.91
C LEU A 150 -17.05 2.39 12.23
N ALA A 151 -15.76 2.36 11.92
CA ALA A 151 -14.88 3.51 12.13
C ALA A 151 -15.24 4.69 11.21
N PRO A 152 -15.05 5.94 11.66
CA PRO A 152 -15.18 7.12 10.81
C PRO A 152 -14.25 7.08 9.60
N ASP A 153 -14.75 7.58 8.47
CA ASP A 153 -14.06 7.44 7.20
C ASP A 153 -12.65 8.05 7.17
N HIS A 154 -12.46 9.23 7.75
CA HIS A 154 -11.16 9.88 7.79
C HIS A 154 -10.12 9.07 8.59
N LEU A 155 -10.53 8.41 9.67
CA LEU A 155 -9.63 7.57 10.47
C LEU A 155 -9.20 6.31 9.71
N SER A 156 -10.15 5.64 9.03
CA SER A 156 -9.85 4.50 8.16
C SER A 156 -8.90 4.89 7.03
N ASN A 157 -9.09 6.07 6.44
CA ASN A 157 -8.20 6.59 5.40
C ASN A 157 -6.79 6.85 5.95
N SER A 158 -6.67 7.57 7.07
CA SER A 158 -5.39 7.89 7.70
C SER A 158 -4.57 6.64 8.06
N MET A 159 -5.22 5.55 8.48
CA MET A 159 -4.55 4.25 8.70
C MET A 159 -3.83 3.75 7.44
N GLY A 160 -4.44 3.89 6.26
CA GLY A 160 -3.83 3.52 4.99
C GLY A 160 -2.75 4.50 4.53
N LEU A 161 -3.05 5.81 4.59
CA LEU A 161 -2.13 6.88 4.19
C LEU A 161 -0.83 6.82 4.98
N PHE A 162 -0.88 6.61 6.31
CA PHE A 162 0.34 6.56 7.11
C PHE A 162 1.29 5.44 6.68
N LEU A 163 0.75 4.24 6.41
CA LEU A 163 1.54 3.11 5.92
C LEU A 163 2.12 3.40 4.53
N GLN A 164 1.30 3.95 3.63
CA GLN A 164 1.71 4.20 2.25
C GLN A 164 2.78 5.28 2.15
N LYS A 165 2.57 6.41 2.83
CA LYS A 165 3.55 7.50 2.87
C LYS A 165 4.87 7.04 3.47
N THR A 166 4.83 6.25 4.54
CA THR A 166 6.03 5.67 5.13
C THR A 166 6.79 4.77 4.15
N ASN A 167 6.08 3.95 3.37
CA ASN A 167 6.70 3.10 2.36
C ASN A 167 7.33 3.94 1.24
N ILE A 168 6.60 4.91 0.70
CA ILE A 168 7.09 5.83 -0.35
C ILE A 168 8.35 6.60 0.10
N ILE A 169 8.41 7.00 1.38
CA ILE A 169 9.58 7.68 1.93
C ILE A 169 10.79 6.73 1.97
N ARG A 170 10.59 5.53 2.50
CA ARG A 170 11.66 4.54 2.67
C ARG A 170 12.20 4.03 1.34
N ASP A 171 11.32 3.84 0.36
CA ASP A 171 11.61 3.13 -0.89
C ASP A 171 12.04 4.07 -2.03
N TYR A 172 12.24 5.37 -1.75
CA TYR A 172 12.68 6.40 -2.70
C TYR A 172 13.74 5.92 -3.71
N LEU A 173 14.81 5.27 -3.24
CA LEU A 173 15.93 4.89 -4.09
C LEU A 173 15.59 3.69 -5.00
N GLU A 174 14.70 2.80 -4.54
CA GLU A 174 14.17 1.70 -5.35
C GLU A 174 13.30 2.27 -6.47
N ASP A 175 12.38 3.16 -6.13
CA ASP A 175 11.45 3.78 -7.09
C ASP A 175 12.16 4.64 -8.15
N ILE A 176 13.13 5.46 -7.74
CA ILE A 176 13.86 6.36 -8.65
C ILE A 176 14.83 5.62 -9.58
N ASN A 177 15.31 4.44 -9.20
CA ASN A 177 16.22 3.65 -10.04
C ASN A 177 15.52 2.53 -10.83
N GLU A 178 14.18 2.45 -10.78
CA GLU A 178 13.40 1.48 -11.55
C GLU A 178 13.64 1.64 -13.06
N ILE A 179 13.73 0.51 -13.78
CA ILE A 179 14.04 0.43 -15.21
C ILE A 179 12.92 -0.34 -15.92
N PRO A 180 12.42 0.11 -17.09
CA PRO A 180 12.95 1.19 -17.93
C PRO A 180 12.55 2.61 -17.53
N ARG A 181 11.63 2.77 -16.58
CA ARG A 181 11.10 4.08 -16.17
C ARG A 181 11.10 4.20 -14.65
N CYS A 182 11.62 5.30 -14.14
CA CYS A 182 11.55 5.63 -12.72
C CYS A 182 10.09 5.86 -12.29
N ARG A 183 9.82 5.55 -11.02
CA ARG A 183 8.55 5.85 -10.35
C ARG A 183 8.74 7.05 -9.45
N MET A 184 7.88 8.06 -9.57
CA MET A 184 8.01 9.35 -8.89
C MET A 184 6.76 9.64 -8.07
N PHE A 185 6.81 9.31 -6.78
CA PHE A 185 5.66 9.48 -5.87
C PHE A 185 5.78 10.68 -4.94
N TRP A 186 6.96 11.28 -4.80
CA TRP A 186 7.15 12.44 -3.94
C TRP A 186 6.55 13.68 -4.63
N PRO A 187 5.67 14.45 -3.97
CA PRO A 187 4.99 15.58 -4.61
C PRO A 187 5.95 16.71 -4.96
N ARG A 188 5.83 17.26 -6.17
CA ARG A 188 6.64 18.41 -6.64
C ARG A 188 6.60 19.58 -5.67
N GLU A 189 5.43 19.86 -5.10
CA GLU A 189 5.22 20.90 -4.10
C GLU A 189 6.18 20.78 -2.90
N ILE A 190 6.62 19.56 -2.53
CA ILE A 190 7.62 19.36 -1.47
C ILE A 190 9.03 19.41 -2.03
N TRP A 191 9.39 18.53 -2.98
CA TRP A 191 10.79 18.34 -3.34
C TRP A 191 11.40 19.50 -4.14
N SER A 192 10.57 20.26 -4.87
CA SER A 192 11.05 21.40 -5.68
C SER A 192 11.54 22.58 -4.83
N LYS A 193 11.26 22.59 -3.52
CA LYS A 193 11.86 23.54 -2.57
C LYS A 193 13.37 23.31 -2.39
N TYR A 194 13.87 22.11 -2.71
CA TYR A 194 15.22 21.66 -2.36
C TYR A 194 16.11 21.42 -3.58
N VAL A 195 15.56 20.84 -4.66
CA VAL A 195 16.27 20.47 -5.89
C VAL A 195 15.43 20.72 -7.14
N ASP A 196 16.07 20.82 -8.30
CA ASP A 196 15.40 21.07 -9.59
C ASP A 196 14.74 19.82 -10.17
N LYS A 197 15.28 18.63 -9.87
CA LYS A 197 14.67 17.34 -10.21
C LYS A 197 14.68 16.41 -9.01
N LEU A 198 13.61 15.63 -8.84
CA LEU A 198 13.51 14.66 -7.74
C LEU A 198 14.70 13.68 -7.71
N GLU A 199 15.15 13.21 -8.88
CA GLU A 199 16.29 12.29 -9.00
C GLU A 199 17.59 12.82 -8.39
N ASP A 200 17.74 14.15 -8.31
CA ASP A 200 18.96 14.79 -7.85
C ASP A 200 19.23 14.53 -6.36
N LEU A 201 18.22 14.14 -5.57
CA LEU A 201 18.37 13.80 -4.16
C LEU A 201 19.28 12.57 -3.95
N LYS A 202 19.48 11.74 -4.99
CA LYS A 202 20.36 10.56 -4.91
C LYS A 202 21.84 10.86 -5.07
N TYR A 203 22.23 12.10 -5.40
CA TYR A 203 23.62 12.48 -5.57
C TYR A 203 24.24 13.04 -4.27
N GLU A 204 25.54 12.85 -4.09
CA GLU A 204 26.24 13.17 -2.83
C GLU A 204 26.33 14.67 -2.55
N GLU A 205 26.51 15.46 -3.59
CA GLU A 205 26.51 16.93 -3.55
C GLU A 205 25.22 17.54 -3.00
N ASN A 206 24.09 16.81 -3.10
CA ASN A 206 22.78 17.26 -2.63
C ASN A 206 22.39 16.71 -1.24
N SER A 207 23.31 16.06 -0.52
CA SER A 207 22.99 15.33 0.72
C SER A 207 22.26 16.16 1.77
N GLU A 208 22.67 17.42 1.99
CA GLU A 208 22.02 18.29 2.98
C GLU A 208 20.57 18.60 2.59
N LYS A 209 20.37 19.04 1.34
CA LYS A 209 19.04 19.31 0.76
C LYS A 209 18.15 18.07 0.76
N ALA A 210 18.71 16.91 0.45
CA ALA A 210 18.00 15.65 0.46
C ALA A 210 17.50 15.28 1.85
N VAL A 211 18.33 15.45 2.88
CA VAL A 211 17.90 15.23 4.27
C VAL A 211 16.84 16.23 4.71
N GLN A 212 16.93 17.50 4.30
CA GLN A 212 15.89 18.49 4.58
C GLN A 212 14.55 18.12 3.92
N CYS A 213 14.57 17.72 2.64
CA CYS A 213 13.39 17.24 1.92
C CYS A 213 12.79 15.99 2.55
N LEU A 214 13.64 15.04 2.98
CA LEU A 214 13.21 13.84 3.70
C LEU A 214 12.48 14.18 4.99
N ASN A 215 12.96 15.17 5.74
CA ASN A 215 12.31 15.61 6.97
C ASN A 215 10.93 16.25 6.70
N ASP A 216 10.75 16.97 5.60
CA ASP A 216 9.44 17.51 5.18
C ASP A 216 8.48 16.35 4.85
N MET A 217 8.92 15.36 4.07
CA MET A 217 8.12 14.16 3.77
C MET A 217 7.73 13.37 5.02
N VAL A 218 8.67 13.14 5.95
CA VAL A 218 8.38 12.45 7.22
C VAL A 218 7.39 13.25 8.06
N THR A 219 7.53 14.57 8.12
CA THR A 219 6.58 15.45 8.82
C THR A 219 5.18 15.36 8.21
N ASN A 220 5.09 15.35 6.88
CA ASN A 220 3.82 15.15 6.16
C ASN A 220 3.20 13.78 6.46
N ALA A 221 3.98 12.71 6.58
CA ALA A 221 3.44 11.40 6.97
C ALA A 221 2.91 11.41 8.41
N LEU A 222 3.63 12.06 9.34
CA LEU A 222 3.30 12.08 10.77
C LEU A 222 1.96 12.78 11.10
N ILE A 223 1.39 13.57 10.19
CA ILE A 223 0.06 14.18 10.39
C ILE A 223 -1.03 13.11 10.62
N HIS A 224 -0.85 11.90 10.08
CA HIS A 224 -1.80 10.79 10.23
C HIS A 224 -1.61 9.99 11.53
N ALA A 225 -0.51 10.20 12.26
CA ALA A 225 -0.17 9.37 13.42
C ALA A 225 -1.24 9.47 14.54
N GLN A 226 -1.79 10.66 14.77
CA GLN A 226 -2.85 10.86 15.76
C GLN A 226 -4.13 10.13 15.38
N ASP A 227 -4.57 10.22 14.12
CA ASP A 227 -5.73 9.51 13.62
C ASP A 227 -5.55 7.99 13.73
N CYS A 228 -4.36 7.48 13.41
CA CYS A 228 -4.06 6.05 13.58
C CYS A 228 -4.19 5.61 15.04
N LEU A 229 -3.70 6.42 15.99
CA LEU A 229 -3.85 6.13 17.42
C LEU A 229 -5.33 6.15 17.84
N GLN A 230 -6.10 7.13 17.36
CA GLN A 230 -7.54 7.22 17.63
C GLN A 230 -8.28 6.00 17.07
N TYR A 231 -8.02 5.63 15.82
CA TYR A 231 -8.59 4.43 15.19
C TYR A 231 -8.31 3.18 16.03
N MET A 232 -7.04 2.94 16.37
CA MET A 232 -6.64 1.75 17.11
C MET A 232 -7.19 1.72 18.54
N SER A 233 -7.34 2.89 19.18
CA SER A 233 -7.91 2.99 20.53
C SER A 233 -9.40 2.62 20.59
N ALA A 234 -10.11 2.67 19.46
CA ALA A 234 -11.52 2.33 19.36
C ALA A 234 -11.78 0.85 19.08
N LEU A 235 -10.75 0.06 18.72
CA LEU A 235 -10.89 -1.36 18.43
C LEU A 235 -11.15 -2.16 19.72
N LYS A 236 -12.18 -3.01 19.68
CA LYS A 236 -12.66 -3.82 20.81
C LYS A 236 -12.07 -5.22 20.78
N ASP A 237 -11.93 -5.81 19.59
CA ASP A 237 -11.39 -7.16 19.44
C ASP A 237 -9.86 -7.15 19.43
N ASN A 238 -9.27 -7.99 20.27
CA ASN A 238 -7.81 -8.05 20.43
C ASN A 238 -7.08 -8.53 19.17
N SER A 239 -7.70 -9.41 18.37
CA SER A 239 -7.11 -9.90 17.13
C SER A 239 -7.12 -8.80 16.05
N ASN A 240 -8.21 -8.05 15.93
CA ASN A 240 -8.30 -6.89 15.06
C ASN A 240 -7.32 -5.79 15.49
N PHE A 241 -7.25 -5.50 16.79
CA PHE A 241 -6.30 -4.53 17.34
C PHE A 241 -4.86 -4.88 16.97
N ARG A 242 -4.41 -6.12 17.22
CA ARG A 242 -3.04 -6.54 16.87
C ARG A 242 -2.80 -6.51 15.36
N PHE A 243 -3.79 -6.93 14.57
CA PHE A 243 -3.73 -6.87 13.12
C PHE A 243 -3.48 -5.45 12.61
N CYS A 244 -4.18 -4.46 13.18
CA CYS A 244 -4.01 -3.06 12.82
C CYS A 244 -2.73 -2.45 13.43
N ALA A 245 -2.43 -2.74 14.69
CA ALA A 245 -1.36 -2.07 15.43
C ALA A 245 0.04 -2.44 14.98
N ILE A 246 0.28 -3.71 14.62
CA ILE A 246 1.63 -4.16 14.23
C ILE A 246 2.15 -3.39 13.01
N PRO A 247 1.42 -3.28 11.88
CA PRO A 247 1.84 -2.45 10.75
C PRO A 247 2.08 -0.98 11.12
N GLN A 248 1.21 -0.39 11.95
CA GLN A 248 1.33 1.03 12.34
C GLN A 248 2.58 1.27 13.21
N ILE A 249 2.89 0.36 14.14
CA ILE A 249 4.11 0.41 14.95
C ILE A 249 5.36 0.24 14.07
N MET A 250 5.31 -0.66 13.08
CA MET A 250 6.39 -0.82 12.11
C MET A 250 6.59 0.43 11.25
N ALA A 251 5.50 1.12 10.87
CA ALA A 251 5.55 2.35 10.10
C ALA A 251 6.18 3.49 10.91
N ILE A 252 5.71 3.77 12.13
CA ILE A 252 6.30 4.83 12.96
C ILE A 252 7.77 4.54 13.31
N GLY A 253 8.12 3.27 13.55
CA GLY A 253 9.51 2.86 13.73
C GLY A 253 10.36 3.08 12.48
N THR A 254 9.79 2.86 11.29
CA THR A 254 10.46 3.17 10.01
C THR A 254 10.64 4.67 9.83
N CYS A 255 9.61 5.50 10.10
CA CYS A 255 9.73 6.95 10.10
C CYS A 255 10.86 7.44 11.01
N ALA A 256 10.96 6.89 12.23
CA ALA A 256 12.02 7.25 13.17
C ALA A 256 13.43 6.92 12.66
N ILE A 257 13.59 5.84 11.88
CA ILE A 257 14.89 5.47 11.28
C ILE A 257 15.18 6.29 10.02
N CYS A 258 14.16 6.64 9.25
CA CYS A 258 14.29 7.48 8.05
C CYS A 258 14.56 8.95 8.41
N TYR A 259 13.97 9.46 9.50
CA TYR A 259 14.11 10.86 9.88
C TYR A 259 15.57 11.27 10.02
N ASN A 260 15.93 12.37 9.36
CA ASN A 260 17.28 12.95 9.35
C ASN A 260 18.40 11.98 8.90
N ASN A 261 18.09 10.99 8.04
CA ASN A 261 19.01 9.92 7.66
C ASN A 261 19.30 9.87 6.15
N VAL A 262 20.49 10.36 5.76
CA VAL A 262 20.95 10.39 4.36
C VAL A 262 20.98 9.00 3.70
N LYS A 263 21.04 7.91 4.48
CA LYS A 263 21.11 6.54 3.94
C LYS A 263 19.88 6.16 3.12
N VAL A 264 18.73 6.82 3.31
CA VAL A 264 17.53 6.65 2.46
C VAL A 264 17.86 6.89 0.98
N PHE A 265 18.80 7.78 0.69
CA PHE A 265 19.22 8.13 -0.67
C PHE A 265 20.42 7.33 -1.20
N ARG A 266 20.94 6.37 -0.41
CA ARG A 266 22.17 5.62 -0.72
C ARG A 266 21.98 4.11 -0.67
N GLY A 267 20.92 3.61 -0.06
CA GLY A 267 20.62 2.20 0.01
C GLY A 267 19.36 1.90 0.81
N VAL A 268 19.20 0.63 1.16
CA VAL A 268 18.01 0.14 1.84
C VAL A 268 18.04 0.45 3.34
N VAL A 269 17.04 1.18 3.82
CA VAL A 269 16.82 1.46 5.24
C VAL A 269 15.69 0.58 5.76
N LYS A 270 16.00 -0.38 6.63
CA LYS A 270 15.01 -1.33 7.20
C LYS A 270 15.21 -1.54 8.69
N MET A 271 14.10 -1.66 9.43
CA MET A 271 14.15 -2.10 10.83
C MET A 271 14.75 -3.51 10.93
N ARG A 272 15.67 -3.72 11.88
CA ARG A 272 16.18 -5.06 12.17
C ARG A 272 15.13 -5.86 12.94
N ARG A 273 14.95 -7.15 12.59
CA ARG A 273 13.95 -8.05 13.19
C ARG A 273 14.05 -8.18 14.72
N GLY A 274 15.24 -7.99 15.30
CA GLY A 274 15.47 -8.04 16.75
C GLY A 274 14.88 -6.87 17.53
N SER A 275 14.54 -5.75 16.89
CA SER A 275 13.97 -4.57 17.54
C SER A 275 12.47 -4.66 17.81
N LEU A 276 11.80 -5.70 17.31
CA LEU A 276 10.35 -5.94 17.46
C LEU A 276 10.01 -6.94 18.58
N HIS A 277 11.02 -7.47 19.28
CA HIS A 277 10.88 -8.49 20.34
C HIS A 277 11.27 -7.95 21.73
N GLY A 278 11.36 -6.62 21.87
CA GLY A 278 11.69 -5.94 23.14
C GLY A 278 10.46 -5.56 23.91
#